data_AF-A0A2K4MQC9-F1
#
_entry.id   AF-A0A2K4MQC9-F1
#
_cell.length_a   1.000
_cell.length_b   1.000
_cell.length_c   1.000
_cell.angle_alpha   90.00
_cell.angle_beta   90.00
_cell.angle_gamma   90.00
#
_symmetry.space_group_name_H-M   'P 1'
#
loop_
_entity.id
_entity.type
_entity.pdbx_description
1 polymer ?
#
loop_
_entity_poly.entity_id
_entity_poly.type
_entity_poly.pdbx_seq_one_letter_code
_entity_poly.pdbx_strand_id
1 'polypeptide(L)'
;MALNATIYKATLILSDMDRGYYATHSLTLAQHPSETLERMMLRIVAFALHASDTLAFTRGLCADDEPELWQKNYSDEIELWVELGEPDEKRLKKACSRSDRVALYSYGGRASEVWWGQNESKLSRLDKLEVFRIDFEALQALAALAERSMQLTATIQDGQLWLSNDAQNVLIAPLRLK
;
A
#
# COMPACT_ATOMS: atom_id res chain seq x y z
N MET A 1 -13.53 24.55 -7.09
CA MET A 1 -12.08 24.77 -7.26
C MET A 1 -11.41 23.52 -6.69
N ALA A 2 -10.65 22.76 -7.48
CA ALA A 2 -10.06 21.51 -7.02
C ALA A 2 -9.08 21.81 -5.87
N LEU A 3 -9.24 21.10 -4.77
CA LEU A 3 -8.38 21.17 -3.60
C LEU A 3 -6.96 20.74 -4.03
N ASN A 4 -5.98 21.66 -3.95
CA ASN A 4 -4.62 21.41 -4.44
C ASN A 4 -3.97 20.28 -3.62
N ALA A 5 -3.47 19.26 -4.30
CA ALA A 5 -2.74 18.17 -3.67
C ALA A 5 -1.38 18.63 -3.13
N THR A 6 -0.96 18.03 -2.03
CA THR A 6 0.30 18.35 -1.35
C THR A 6 1.36 17.34 -1.78
N ILE A 7 2.46 17.81 -2.41
CA ILE A 7 3.45 16.90 -3.05
C ILE A 7 4.55 16.47 -2.07
N TYR A 8 4.66 15.19 -1.76
CA TYR A 8 5.72 14.61 -0.93
C TYR A 8 6.77 13.95 -1.81
N LYS A 9 8.02 13.99 -1.38
CA LYS A 9 9.12 13.26 -2.02
C LYS A 9 9.75 12.30 -1.01
N ALA A 10 10.05 11.08 -1.43
CA ALA A 10 10.76 10.11 -0.60
C ALA A 10 11.88 9.47 -1.41
N THR A 11 13.08 9.43 -0.84
CA THR A 11 14.12 8.50 -1.30
C THR A 11 14.03 7.26 -0.42
N LEU A 12 13.66 6.13 -1.02
CA LEU A 12 13.49 4.85 -0.32
C LEU A 12 14.66 3.93 -0.66
N ILE A 13 15.50 3.63 0.32
CA ILE A 13 16.55 2.62 0.23
C ILE A 13 15.96 1.31 0.72
N LEU A 14 15.72 0.37 -0.19
CA LEU A 14 15.05 -0.90 0.09
C LEU A 14 16.04 -2.06 0.08
N SER A 15 16.01 -2.85 1.16
CA SER A 15 16.71 -4.12 1.31
C SER A 15 15.70 -5.21 1.66
N ASP A 16 15.22 -5.93 0.64
CA ASP A 16 14.26 -7.03 0.78
C ASP A 16 14.99 -8.37 0.77
N MET A 17 15.17 -8.96 1.95
CA MET A 17 15.90 -10.21 2.12
C MET A 17 15.12 -11.41 1.61
N ASP A 18 13.78 -11.34 1.72
CA ASP A 18 12.89 -12.43 1.35
C ASP A 18 12.90 -12.65 -0.17
N ARG A 19 12.97 -11.57 -0.95
CA ARG A 19 13.02 -11.59 -2.42
C ARG A 19 14.44 -11.43 -2.98
N GLY A 20 15.43 -11.11 -2.14
CA GLY A 20 16.77 -10.75 -2.57
C GLY A 20 16.79 -9.47 -3.42
N TYR A 21 15.89 -8.53 -3.15
CA TYR A 21 15.70 -7.30 -3.93
C TYR A 21 16.29 -6.09 -3.20
N TYR A 22 17.26 -5.43 -3.83
CA TYR A 22 17.99 -4.30 -3.27
C TYR A 22 17.96 -3.15 -4.26
N ALA A 23 17.31 -2.04 -3.88
CA ALA A 23 17.14 -0.92 -4.79
C ALA A 23 16.96 0.39 -4.03
N THR A 24 17.27 1.50 -4.70
CA THR A 24 16.91 2.83 -4.25
C THR A 24 15.87 3.41 -5.18
N HIS A 25 14.70 3.77 -4.63
CA HIS A 25 13.59 4.36 -5.38
C HIS A 25 13.40 5.82 -5.01
N SER A 26 13.28 6.69 -6.02
CA SER A 26 12.88 8.09 -5.83
C SER A 26 11.38 8.23 -6.08
N LEU A 27 10.61 8.35 -5.00
CA LEU A 27 9.14 8.41 -5.03
C LEU A 27 8.65 9.86 -4.97
N THR A 28 7.62 10.17 -5.75
CA THR A 28 6.87 11.43 -5.66
C THR A 28 5.39 11.11 -5.46
N LEU A 29 4.83 11.54 -4.33
CA LEU A 29 3.45 11.26 -3.97
C LEU A 29 2.64 12.56 -3.96
N ALA A 30 1.50 12.56 -4.63
CA ALA A 30 0.49 13.59 -4.45
C ALA A 30 -0.47 13.16 -3.34
N GLN A 31 -0.50 13.91 -2.24
CA GLN A 31 -1.46 13.71 -1.15
C GLN A 31 -2.71 14.54 -1.45
N HIS A 32 -3.84 13.87 -1.69
CA HIS A 32 -5.12 14.56 -1.81
C HIS A 32 -5.56 15.13 -0.44
N PRO A 33 -6.27 16.26 -0.36
CA PRO A 33 -6.64 16.82 0.96
C PRO A 33 -7.58 15.95 1.82
N SER A 34 -8.25 14.95 1.24
CA SER A 34 -9.00 13.93 1.99
C SER A 34 -8.15 12.73 2.41
N GLU A 35 -6.89 12.65 1.98
CA GLU A 35 -5.97 11.58 2.33
C GLU A 35 -5.19 11.95 3.60
N THR A 36 -5.20 11.06 4.59
CA THR A 36 -4.43 11.24 5.82
C THR A 36 -2.96 10.85 5.64
N LEU A 37 -2.10 11.33 6.54
CA LEU A 37 -0.68 10.96 6.52
C LEU A 37 -0.47 9.47 6.76
N GLU A 38 -1.29 8.85 7.63
CA GLU A 38 -1.28 7.39 7.83
C GLU A 38 -1.41 6.66 6.50
N ARG A 39 -2.44 7.04 5.73
CA ARG A 39 -2.75 6.39 4.46
C ARG A 39 -1.64 6.62 3.43
N MET A 40 -1.14 7.85 3.33
CA MET A 40 -0.04 8.17 2.42
C MET A 40 1.21 7.34 2.74
N MET A 41 1.59 7.22 4.02
CA MET A 41 2.74 6.42 4.44
C MET A 41 2.50 4.93 4.21
N LEU A 42 1.26 4.45 4.40
CA LEU A 42 0.90 3.07 4.06
C LEU A 42 1.05 2.80 2.55
N ARG A 43 0.84 3.79 1.66
CA ARG A 43 1.14 3.63 0.22
C ARG A 43 2.62 3.38 -0.03
N ILE A 44 3.52 4.05 0.71
CA ILE A 44 4.97 3.82 0.62
C ILE A 44 5.33 2.42 1.15
N VAL A 45 4.71 1.99 2.25
CA VAL A 45 4.90 0.62 2.77
C VAL A 45 4.43 -0.43 1.76
N ALA A 46 3.25 -0.24 1.17
CA ALA A 46 2.72 -1.13 0.15
C ALA A 46 3.60 -1.14 -1.13
N PHE A 47 4.20 0.01 -1.48
CA PHE A 47 5.23 0.07 -2.52
C PHE A 47 6.42 -0.81 -2.16
N ALA A 48 6.98 -0.66 -0.96
CA ALA A 48 8.16 -1.39 -0.51
C ALA A 48 7.92 -2.92 -0.50
N LEU A 49 6.78 -3.37 0.03
CA LEU A 49 6.39 -4.79 0.08
C LEU A 49 6.21 -5.44 -1.30
N HIS A 50 6.04 -4.62 -2.35
CA HIS A 50 5.81 -5.09 -3.71
C HIS A 50 6.80 -4.50 -4.72
N ALA A 51 7.90 -3.92 -4.24
CA ALA A 51 8.74 -3.05 -5.07
C ALA A 51 9.26 -3.76 -6.32
N SER A 52 9.20 -3.04 -7.43
CA SER A 52 9.74 -3.43 -8.72
C SER A 52 9.99 -2.15 -9.55
N ASP A 53 10.69 -2.29 -10.67
CA ASP A 53 10.98 -1.17 -11.57
C ASP A 53 9.73 -0.62 -12.28
N THR A 54 8.66 -1.43 -12.38
CA THR A 54 7.42 -1.10 -13.09
C THR A 54 6.24 -0.82 -12.16
N LEU A 55 6.42 -0.95 -10.84
CA LEU A 55 5.40 -0.56 -9.86
C LEU A 55 5.27 0.97 -9.81
N ALA A 56 4.05 1.47 -9.93
CA ALA A 56 3.78 2.90 -9.97
C ALA A 56 2.58 3.28 -9.09
N PHE A 57 2.67 4.44 -8.44
CA PHE A 57 1.52 5.10 -7.84
C PHE A 57 0.56 5.61 -8.92
N THR A 58 -0.72 5.62 -8.60
CA THR A 58 -1.74 6.17 -9.50
C THR A 58 -2.48 7.33 -8.81
N ARG A 59 -3.59 7.79 -9.42
CA ARG A 59 -4.48 8.76 -8.79
C ARG A 59 -5.33 8.16 -7.65
N GLY A 60 -5.40 6.84 -7.51
CA GLY A 60 -5.99 6.13 -6.36
C GLY A 60 -7.35 6.68 -5.96
N LEU A 61 -7.45 7.19 -4.72
CA LEU A 61 -8.64 7.89 -4.18
C LEU A 61 -9.30 8.93 -5.09
N CYS A 62 -8.58 9.50 -6.05
CA CYS A 62 -9.11 10.50 -6.97
C CYS A 62 -9.65 9.91 -8.29
N ALA A 63 -9.57 8.59 -8.49
CA ALA A 63 -10.02 7.89 -9.69
C ALA A 63 -10.69 6.54 -9.36
N ASP A 64 -11.95 6.37 -9.75
CA ASP A 64 -12.74 5.17 -9.46
C ASP A 64 -12.23 3.90 -10.18
N ASP A 65 -11.39 4.05 -11.19
CA ASP A 65 -10.86 2.98 -12.03
C ASP A 65 -9.37 2.73 -11.89
N GLU A 66 -8.70 3.39 -10.96
CA GLU A 66 -7.28 3.18 -10.66
C GLU A 66 -7.08 2.67 -9.20
N PRO A 67 -6.11 1.76 -8.97
CA PRO A 67 -5.68 1.33 -7.63
C PRO A 67 -4.86 2.40 -6.91
N GLU A 68 -4.40 2.16 -5.70
CA GLU A 68 -3.35 3.02 -5.13
C GLU A 68 -2.00 2.83 -5.83
N LEU A 69 -1.66 1.58 -6.13
CA LEU A 69 -0.50 1.22 -6.93
C LEU A 69 -0.85 0.12 -7.92
N TRP A 70 -0.16 0.11 -9.05
CA TRP A 70 -0.20 -1.02 -9.96
C TRP A 70 1.16 -1.34 -10.53
N GLN A 71 1.34 -2.61 -10.89
CA GLN A 71 2.39 -3.04 -11.78
C GLN A 71 1.75 -3.45 -13.10
N LYS A 72 2.28 -2.94 -14.20
CA LYS A 72 1.85 -3.34 -15.55
C LYS A 72 3.01 -3.93 -16.33
N ASN A 73 2.70 -4.87 -17.21
CA ASN A 73 3.67 -5.40 -18.17
C ASN A 73 3.80 -4.45 -19.38
N TYR A 74 4.69 -4.80 -20.33
CA TYR A 74 4.93 -4.01 -21.54
C TYR A 74 3.73 -3.95 -22.51
N SER A 75 2.71 -4.78 -22.31
CA SER A 75 1.45 -4.79 -23.06
C SER A 75 0.33 -3.98 -22.37
N ASP A 76 0.65 -3.24 -21.30
CA ASP A 76 -0.28 -2.49 -20.44
C ASP A 76 -1.29 -3.36 -19.65
N GLU A 77 -1.04 -4.68 -19.57
CA GLU A 77 -1.84 -5.58 -18.73
C GLU A 77 -1.42 -5.43 -17.26
N ILE A 78 -2.38 -5.46 -16.34
CA ILE A 78 -2.13 -5.24 -14.91
C ILE A 78 -1.71 -6.55 -14.26
N GLU A 79 -0.44 -6.67 -13.90
CA GLU A 79 0.06 -7.85 -13.18
C GLU A 79 -0.30 -7.78 -11.69
N LEU A 80 -0.19 -6.59 -11.09
CA LEU A 80 -0.50 -6.35 -9.68
C LEU A 80 -1.39 -5.12 -9.52
N TRP A 81 -2.46 -5.28 -8.76
CA TRP A 81 -3.35 -4.21 -8.30
C TRP A 81 -3.24 -4.08 -6.77
N VAL A 82 -2.82 -2.92 -6.26
CA VAL A 82 -2.70 -2.69 -4.82
C VAL A 82 -3.77 -1.71 -4.35
N GLU A 83 -4.56 -2.14 -3.38
CA GLU A 83 -5.68 -1.41 -2.82
C GLU A 83 -5.46 -1.18 -1.32
N LEU A 84 -5.95 -0.05 -0.80
CA LEU A 84 -5.86 0.29 0.62
C LEU A 84 -7.25 0.59 1.19
N GLY A 85 -7.48 0.21 2.44
CA GLY A 85 -8.69 0.49 3.21
C GLY A 85 -9.72 -0.64 3.15
N GLU A 86 -11.00 -0.26 3.18
CA GLU A 86 -12.14 -1.17 3.32
C GLU A 86 -13.09 -1.10 2.11
N PRO A 87 -12.62 -1.43 0.89
CA PRO A 87 -13.42 -1.33 -0.33
C PRO A 87 -14.61 -2.31 -0.31
N ASP A 88 -15.63 -2.00 -1.10
CA ASP A 88 -16.75 -2.91 -1.29
C ASP A 88 -16.37 -4.13 -2.17
N GLU A 89 -17.21 -5.16 -2.13
CA GLU A 89 -17.03 -6.38 -2.93
C GLU A 89 -16.99 -6.08 -4.44
N LYS A 90 -17.73 -5.07 -4.91
CA LYS A 90 -17.82 -4.72 -6.32
C LYS A 90 -16.49 -4.19 -6.84
N ARG A 91 -15.81 -3.33 -6.07
CA ARG A 91 -14.48 -2.80 -6.37
C ARG A 91 -13.45 -3.92 -6.41
N LEU A 92 -13.46 -4.83 -5.43
CA LEU A 92 -12.51 -5.95 -5.40
C LEU A 92 -12.72 -6.96 -6.53
N LYS A 93 -13.98 -7.24 -6.91
CA LYS A 93 -14.28 -8.05 -8.11
C LYS A 93 -13.74 -7.41 -9.38
N LYS A 94 -13.93 -6.10 -9.54
CA LYS A 94 -13.40 -5.34 -10.69
C LYS A 94 -11.87 -5.38 -10.74
N ALA A 95 -11.21 -5.23 -9.59
CA ALA A 95 -9.76 -5.37 -9.50
C ALA A 95 -9.29 -6.76 -9.94
N CYS A 96 -9.90 -7.82 -9.39
CA CYS A 96 -9.57 -9.21 -9.72
C CYS A 96 -9.84 -9.56 -11.20
N SER A 97 -10.86 -8.97 -11.82
CA SER A 97 -11.14 -9.20 -13.24
C SER A 97 -10.16 -8.49 -14.17
N ARG A 98 -9.46 -7.45 -13.70
CA ARG A 98 -8.57 -6.61 -14.51
C ARG A 98 -7.09 -6.90 -14.28
N SER A 99 -6.75 -7.69 -13.28
CA SER A 99 -5.37 -7.94 -12.88
C SER A 99 -5.10 -9.41 -12.61
N ASP A 100 -3.84 -9.81 -12.59
CA ASP A 100 -3.44 -11.18 -12.25
C ASP A 100 -3.38 -11.40 -10.74
N ARG A 101 -2.97 -10.38 -9.98
CA ARG A 101 -2.97 -10.39 -8.52
C ARG A 101 -3.53 -9.08 -7.96
N VAL A 102 -4.29 -9.19 -6.88
CA VAL A 102 -4.81 -8.05 -6.10
C VAL A 102 -4.32 -8.18 -4.66
N ALA A 103 -3.63 -7.16 -4.17
CA ALA A 103 -3.25 -7.05 -2.75
C ALA A 103 -4.07 -5.94 -2.09
N LEU A 104 -4.81 -6.28 -1.03
CA LEU A 104 -5.57 -5.32 -0.24
C LEU A 104 -4.93 -5.13 1.14
N TYR A 105 -4.61 -3.90 1.50
CA TYR A 105 -4.17 -3.51 2.84
C TYR A 105 -5.29 -2.78 3.57
N SER A 106 -6.04 -3.52 4.38
CA SER A 106 -7.07 -2.96 5.27
C SER A 106 -6.47 -2.37 6.54
N TYR A 107 -7.06 -1.29 7.07
CA TYR A 107 -6.52 -0.58 8.22
C TYR A 107 -7.63 0.06 9.09
N GLY A 108 -7.26 0.78 10.16
CA GLY A 108 -8.26 1.46 11.02
C GLY A 108 -8.81 0.58 12.16
N GLY A 109 -8.06 -0.43 12.59
CA GLY A 109 -8.33 -1.23 13.79
C GLY A 109 -9.70 -1.90 13.73
N ARG A 110 -10.58 -1.57 14.69
CA ARG A 110 -11.93 -2.17 14.81
C ARG A 110 -12.77 -2.06 13.54
N ALA A 111 -12.61 -0.98 12.76
CA ALA A 111 -13.36 -0.83 11.51
C ALA A 111 -12.97 -1.91 10.47
N SER A 112 -11.68 -2.18 10.30
CA SER A 112 -11.16 -3.26 9.45
C SER A 112 -11.61 -4.64 9.93
N GLU A 113 -11.65 -4.88 11.26
CA GLU A 113 -12.16 -6.15 11.81
C GLU A 113 -13.63 -6.40 11.47
N VAL A 114 -14.47 -5.39 11.67
CA VAL A 114 -15.90 -5.46 11.34
C VAL A 114 -16.10 -5.64 9.83
N TRP A 115 -15.36 -4.88 9.02
CA TRP A 115 -15.40 -5.02 7.56
C TRP A 115 -15.01 -6.44 7.12
N TRP A 116 -13.95 -7.01 7.69
CA TRP A 116 -13.53 -8.37 7.34
C TRP A 116 -14.60 -9.39 7.71
N GLY A 117 -15.15 -9.35 8.92
CA GLY A 117 -16.21 -10.28 9.35
C GLY A 117 -17.46 -10.23 8.47
N GLN A 118 -17.78 -9.08 7.87
CA GLN A 118 -18.90 -8.94 6.94
C GLN A 118 -18.61 -9.42 5.51
N ASN A 119 -17.34 -9.48 5.11
CA ASN A 119 -16.94 -9.69 3.72
C ASN A 119 -16.13 -10.97 3.47
N GLU A 120 -15.53 -11.58 4.48
CA GLU A 120 -14.68 -12.77 4.37
C GLU A 120 -15.30 -13.87 3.50
N SER A 121 -16.54 -14.26 3.79
CA SER A 121 -17.24 -15.30 3.03
C SER A 121 -17.41 -14.95 1.55
N LYS A 122 -17.65 -13.68 1.22
CA LYS A 122 -17.84 -13.20 -0.15
C LYS A 122 -16.50 -13.11 -0.90
N LEU A 123 -15.47 -12.62 -0.22
CA LEU A 123 -14.12 -12.41 -0.76
C LEU A 123 -13.31 -13.71 -0.85
N SER A 124 -13.67 -14.74 -0.09
CA SER A 124 -13.06 -16.07 -0.15
C SER A 124 -13.04 -16.66 -1.57
N ARG A 125 -14.02 -16.32 -2.41
CA ARG A 125 -14.15 -16.80 -3.80
C ARG A 125 -13.28 -16.07 -4.82
N LEU A 126 -12.60 -15.00 -4.41
CA LEU A 126 -11.73 -14.23 -5.30
C LEU A 126 -10.31 -14.79 -5.23
N ASP A 127 -9.95 -15.71 -6.12
CA ASP A 127 -8.68 -16.45 -6.03
C ASP A 127 -7.44 -15.57 -6.24
N LYS A 128 -7.61 -14.44 -6.93
CA LYS A 128 -6.54 -13.47 -7.21
C LYS A 128 -6.33 -12.46 -6.07
N LEU A 129 -7.19 -12.48 -5.04
CA LEU A 129 -7.18 -11.50 -3.96
C LEU A 129 -6.39 -12.01 -2.76
N GLU A 130 -5.44 -11.20 -2.30
CA GLU A 130 -4.76 -11.34 -1.02
C GLU A 130 -5.20 -10.20 -0.12
N VAL A 131 -5.48 -10.49 1.15
CA VAL A 131 -5.95 -9.48 2.10
C VAL A 131 -5.04 -9.46 3.31
N PHE A 132 -4.52 -8.28 3.60
CA PHE A 132 -3.67 -7.98 4.74
C PHE A 132 -4.36 -6.97 5.65
N ARG A 133 -4.13 -7.11 6.95
CA ARG A 133 -4.52 -6.12 7.94
C ARG A 133 -3.29 -5.49 8.56
N ILE A 134 -3.30 -4.17 8.61
CA ILE A 134 -2.24 -3.39 9.26
C ILE A 134 -2.68 -3.00 10.66
N ASP A 135 -1.77 -3.16 11.61
CA ASP A 135 -1.98 -2.77 12.99
C ASP A 135 -2.17 -1.24 13.12
N PHE A 136 -3.10 -0.82 13.99
CA PHE A 136 -3.44 0.59 14.15
C PHE A 136 -2.30 1.40 14.76
N GLU A 137 -1.57 0.85 15.73
CA GLU A 137 -0.45 1.53 16.38
C GLU A 137 0.73 1.69 15.41
N ALA A 138 1.02 0.65 14.63
CA ALA A 138 2.03 0.71 13.55
C ALA A 138 1.68 1.80 12.53
N LEU A 139 0.40 1.94 12.18
CA LEU A 139 -0.07 2.96 11.25
C LEU A 139 0.07 4.39 11.80
N GLN A 140 -0.20 4.60 13.09
CA GLN A 140 0.04 5.88 13.76
C GLN A 140 1.54 6.24 13.79
N ALA A 141 2.38 5.25 14.10
CA ALA A 141 3.84 5.43 14.11
C ALA A 141 4.38 5.77 12.71
N LEU A 142 3.82 5.17 11.65
CA LEU A 142 4.16 5.52 10.27
C LEU A 142 3.89 6.99 9.95
N ALA A 143 2.77 7.55 10.40
CA ALA A 143 2.46 8.95 10.14
C ALA A 143 3.47 9.91 10.78
N ALA A 144 4.11 9.52 11.87
CA ALA A 144 5.15 10.32 12.52
C ALA A 144 6.45 10.42 11.71
N LEU A 145 6.69 9.50 10.76
CA LEU A 145 7.81 9.55 9.82
C LEU A 145 7.59 10.52 8.65
N ALA A 146 6.37 11.04 8.48
CA ALA A 146 5.99 11.78 7.29
C ALA A 146 6.58 13.21 7.29
N GLU A 147 7.44 13.48 6.31
CA GLU A 147 8.01 14.81 6.05
C GLU A 147 7.86 15.19 4.57
N ARG A 148 7.88 16.49 4.24
CA ARG A 148 7.74 16.95 2.84
C ARG A 148 8.81 16.33 1.92
N SER A 149 9.99 16.07 2.45
CA SER A 149 11.11 15.39 1.79
C SER A 149 11.68 14.36 2.75
N MET A 150 11.52 13.08 2.46
CA MET A 150 11.92 11.97 3.32
C MET A 150 13.13 11.24 2.76
N GLN A 151 14.02 10.80 3.64
CA GLN A 151 14.98 9.74 3.37
C GLN A 151 14.58 8.55 4.25
N LEU A 152 14.18 7.46 3.62
CA LEU A 152 13.64 6.28 4.29
C LEU A 152 14.49 5.07 3.95
N THR A 153 14.75 4.25 4.96
CA THR A 153 15.29 2.91 4.77
C THR A 153 14.21 1.89 5.09
N ALA A 154 13.97 0.97 4.15
CA ALA A 154 13.08 -0.18 4.33
C ALA A 154 13.90 -1.46 4.32
N THR A 155 13.78 -2.25 5.38
CA THR A 155 14.34 -3.61 5.43
C THR A 155 13.20 -4.60 5.56
N ILE A 156 13.16 -5.62 4.70
CA ILE A 156 12.13 -6.67 4.73
C ILE A 156 12.79 -8.01 5.03
N GLN A 157 12.26 -8.70 6.03
CA GLN A 157 12.68 -10.05 6.41
C GLN A 157 11.52 -10.79 7.08
N ASP A 158 11.32 -12.05 6.72
CA ASP A 158 10.28 -12.93 7.27
C ASP A 158 8.86 -12.33 7.14
N GLY A 159 8.59 -11.62 6.04
CA GLY A 159 7.32 -10.94 5.78
C GLY A 159 7.08 -9.69 6.62
N GLN A 160 8.05 -9.26 7.41
CA GLN A 160 8.00 -8.06 8.22
C GLN A 160 8.82 -6.94 7.57
N LEU A 161 8.35 -5.70 7.69
CA LEU A 161 9.00 -4.52 7.15
C LEU A 161 9.39 -3.59 8.30
N TRP A 162 10.66 -3.23 8.37
CA TRP A 162 11.16 -2.13 9.20
C TRP A 162 11.34 -0.89 8.33
N LEU A 163 10.55 0.15 8.59
CA LEU A 163 10.66 1.45 7.93
C LEU A 163 11.28 2.44 8.91
N SER A 164 12.34 3.11 8.50
CA SER A 164 13.08 4.02 9.38
C SER A 164 13.56 5.27 8.66
N ASN A 165 13.76 6.33 9.44
CA ASN A 165 14.56 7.51 9.11
C ASN A 165 15.69 7.66 10.15
N ASP A 166 16.38 8.79 10.17
CA ASP A 166 17.49 9.04 11.12
C ASP A 166 17.08 9.05 12.60
N ALA A 167 15.79 9.24 12.91
CA ALA A 167 15.31 9.45 14.27
C ALA A 167 14.45 8.31 14.80
N GLN A 168 13.74 7.59 13.93
CA GLN A 168 12.67 6.68 14.28
C GLN A 168 12.71 5.42 13.41
N ASN A 169 12.30 4.29 14.00
CA ASN A 169 12.16 3.01 13.33
C ASN A 169 10.80 2.41 13.68
N VAL A 170 10.05 2.01 12.67
CA VAL A 170 8.69 1.48 12.78
C VAL A 170 8.67 0.09 12.17
N LEU A 171 8.17 -0.89 12.94
CA LEU A 171 7.93 -2.24 12.46
C LEU A 171 6.49 -2.35 11.93
N ILE A 172 6.36 -2.87 10.72
CA ILE A 172 5.10 -3.18 10.08
C ILE A 172 5.10 -4.68 9.81
N ALA A 173 4.19 -5.40 10.47
CA ALA A 173 3.98 -6.83 10.24
C ALA A 173 2.53 -7.03 9.72
N PRO A 174 2.31 -7.01 8.39
CA PRO A 174 0.98 -7.20 7.83
C PRO A 174 0.42 -8.58 8.21
N LEU A 175 -0.76 -8.60 8.85
CA LEU A 175 -1.44 -9.85 9.15
C LEU A 175 -2.19 -10.33 7.91
N ARG A 176 -1.76 -11.45 7.33
CA ARG A 176 -2.48 -12.08 6.22
C ARG A 176 -3.82 -12.67 6.72
N LEU A 177 -4.91 -12.22 6.13
CA LEU A 177 -6.28 -12.71 6.36
C LEU A 177 -6.72 -13.71 5.27
N LYS A 178 -6.22 -13.52 4.04
CA LYS A 178 -6.42 -14.38 2.86
C LYS A 178 -5.15 -14.38 2.02
#